data_AF-A0A316L4B6-F1
#
_entry.id   AF-A0A316L4B6-F1
#
_cell.length_a   1.000
_cell.length_b   1.000
_cell.length_c   1.000
_cell.angle_alpha   90.00
_cell.angle_beta   90.00
_cell.angle_gamma   90.00
#
_symmetry.space_group_name_H-M   'P 1'
#
loop_
_entity.id
_entity.type
_entity.pdbx_description
1 polymer ?
#
loop_
_entity_poly.entity_id
_entity_poly.type
_entity_poly.pdbx_seq_one_letter_code
_entity_poly.pdbx_strand_id
1 'polypeptide(L)'
;MDENVKDNKIVDFPVKENINSKSEQKNEEKDKTPEQIKLAEVVNVVSRFVQGKSSVEELDELGNRMTIRNYIPILDKMRLIMAIIFKFNAEDVEMHEIRVINMERELFFDVLLGGYAMIDVNDPDLRTYQSYDLLYPAFANFILQYCKDDYDKIVKMIEDSLNIYAMKDLDSLFNNVDYKTLKESAKQHEELLKSFEKNKKLVADLRKIYEAENPDGVKVLDAVSETIQREANEEAKQKISNTTATKKSKSKKN
;
A
#
# COMPACT_ATOMS: atom_id res chain seq x y z
N MET A 1 -52.88 -22.69 37.09
CA MET A 1 -53.34 -22.71 35.70
C MET A 1 -52.17 -23.19 34.87
N ASP A 2 -52.14 -24.51 34.70
CA ASP A 2 -52.02 -25.22 33.42
C ASP A 2 -50.86 -24.78 32.52
N GLU A 3 -49.78 -25.55 32.50
CA GLU A 3 -49.59 -26.70 31.59
C GLU A 3 -49.41 -26.28 30.12
N ASN A 4 -48.18 -26.46 29.61
CA ASN A 4 -47.98 -27.48 28.59
C ASN A 4 -46.55 -28.01 28.57
N VAL A 5 -46.42 -29.33 28.57
CA VAL A 5 -45.17 -30.09 28.50
C VAL A 5 -44.99 -30.64 27.08
N LYS A 6 -43.74 -30.67 26.60
CA LYS A 6 -43.09 -31.73 25.79
C LYS A 6 -41.64 -31.28 25.54
N ASP A 7 -40.63 -31.95 26.10
CA ASP A 7 -40.05 -33.24 25.64
C ASP A 7 -39.57 -33.15 24.18
N ASN A 8 -38.37 -33.56 23.75
CA ASN A 8 -37.18 -34.16 24.38
C ASN A 8 -36.00 -34.02 23.36
N LYS A 9 -34.72 -34.36 23.56
CA LYS A 9 -33.97 -35.19 24.54
C LYS A 9 -32.47 -34.78 24.48
N ILE A 10 -31.73 -34.81 25.58
CA ILE A 10 -30.27 -35.09 25.58
C ILE A 10 -30.02 -36.14 26.66
N VAL A 11 -29.45 -37.28 26.28
CA VAL A 11 -29.17 -38.40 27.20
C VAL A 11 -27.65 -38.59 27.26
N ASP A 12 -27.04 -38.06 28.31
CA ASP A 12 -25.72 -38.48 28.77
C ASP A 12 -25.75 -39.96 29.17
N PHE A 13 -24.66 -40.72 28.93
CA PHE A 13 -24.22 -41.94 29.63
C PHE A 13 -22.99 -42.57 28.91
N PRO A 14 -22.11 -43.35 29.57
CA PRO A 14 -20.93 -42.79 30.24
C PRO A 14 -19.60 -43.38 29.73
N VAL A 15 -18.48 -42.77 30.13
CA VAL A 15 -17.13 -43.31 29.88
C VAL A 15 -16.96 -44.67 30.57
N LYS A 16 -16.48 -45.67 29.83
CA LYS A 16 -15.89 -46.90 30.38
C LYS A 16 -14.50 -47.08 29.82
N GLU A 17 -13.50 -47.00 30.69
CA GLU A 17 -12.18 -47.57 30.41
C GLU A 17 -12.29 -49.09 30.30
N ASN A 18 -11.47 -49.71 29.43
CA ASN A 18 -11.10 -51.10 29.60
C ASN A 18 -9.70 -51.34 29.02
N ILE A 19 -8.77 -51.80 29.85
CA ILE A 19 -7.36 -52.02 29.51
C ILE A 19 -7.08 -53.52 29.47
N ASN A 20 -6.71 -54.04 28.28
CA ASN A 20 -5.80 -55.17 28.01
C ASN A 20 -6.11 -55.76 26.62
N SER A 21 -5.17 -56.30 25.84
CA SER A 21 -3.70 -56.23 25.89
C SER A 21 -3.13 -56.95 24.66
N LYS A 22 -2.04 -56.42 24.05
CA LYS A 22 -1.10 -57.11 23.15
C LYS A 22 -1.70 -58.03 22.07
N SER A 23 -1.62 -57.62 20.80
CA SER A 23 -0.50 -57.93 19.88
C SER A 23 -0.87 -57.58 18.43
N GLU A 24 0.12 -57.65 17.53
CA GLU A 24 -0.03 -57.45 16.07
C GLU A 24 -0.29 -55.99 15.63
N GLN A 25 0.32 -55.48 14.56
CA GLN A 25 1.53 -55.88 13.84
C GLN A 25 2.10 -54.61 13.16
N LYS A 26 3.38 -54.63 12.75
CA LYS A 26 4.00 -53.48 12.06
C LYS A 26 3.21 -53.09 10.80
N ASN A 27 2.80 -51.83 10.73
CA ASN A 27 2.72 -51.06 9.48
C ASN A 27 2.92 -49.58 9.81
N GLU A 28 4.18 -49.21 10.07
CA GLU A 28 4.63 -47.83 9.87
C GLU A 28 4.72 -47.58 8.35
N GLU A 29 3.56 -47.49 7.68
CA GLU A 29 3.51 -46.62 6.51
C GLU A 29 3.79 -45.22 7.03
N LYS A 30 5.03 -44.76 6.83
CA LYS A 30 5.38 -43.36 7.02
C LYS A 30 4.40 -42.56 6.19
N ASP A 31 3.57 -41.79 6.88
CA ASP A 31 2.76 -40.73 6.32
C ASP A 31 3.74 -39.73 5.69
N LYS A 32 4.08 -39.96 4.43
CA LYS A 32 5.00 -39.11 3.67
C LYS A 32 4.21 -37.89 3.25
N THR A 33 3.99 -36.98 4.20
CA THR A 33 3.81 -35.57 3.86
C THR A 33 4.94 -35.21 2.90
N PRO A 34 4.65 -34.84 1.63
CA PRO A 34 5.70 -34.56 0.66
C PRO A 34 6.60 -33.46 1.22
N GLU A 35 7.91 -33.70 1.19
CA GLU A 35 8.89 -32.80 1.80
C GLU A 35 8.82 -31.45 1.10
N GLN A 36 8.46 -30.42 1.86
CA GLN A 36 8.21 -29.09 1.32
C GLN A 36 9.49 -28.52 0.72
N ILE A 37 9.45 -28.14 -0.57
CA ILE A 37 10.59 -27.54 -1.26
C ILE A 37 10.98 -26.25 -0.55
N LYS A 38 12.24 -26.11 -0.18
CA LYS A 38 12.75 -24.92 0.52
C LYS A 38 13.25 -23.87 -0.46
N LEU A 39 13.07 -22.59 -0.15
CA LEU A 39 13.57 -21.48 -0.97
C LEU A 39 15.08 -21.61 -1.26
N ALA A 40 15.88 -22.08 -0.30
CA ALA A 40 17.31 -22.36 -0.47
C ALA A 40 17.62 -23.36 -1.60
N GLU A 41 16.79 -24.39 -1.76
CA GLU A 41 16.92 -25.38 -2.83
C GLU A 41 16.61 -24.74 -4.19
N VAL A 42 15.50 -23.99 -4.27
CA VAL A 42 15.05 -23.28 -5.48
C VAL A 42 16.11 -22.29 -5.95
N VAL A 43 16.63 -21.45 -5.04
CA VAL A 43 17.71 -20.48 -5.32
C VAL A 43 18.97 -21.20 -5.83
N ASN A 44 19.37 -22.30 -5.20
CA ASN A 44 20.57 -23.04 -5.60
C ASN A 44 20.43 -23.68 -6.99
N VAL A 45 19.29 -24.33 -7.29
CA VAL A 45 19.04 -24.95 -8.60
C VAL A 45 19.02 -23.89 -9.71
N VAL A 46 18.25 -22.80 -9.56
CA VAL A 46 18.20 -21.75 -10.60
C VAL A 46 19.55 -21.02 -10.72
N SER A 47 20.25 -20.77 -9.62
CA SER A 47 21.58 -20.14 -9.66
C SER A 47 22.60 -21.00 -10.42
N ARG A 48 22.62 -22.32 -10.20
CA ARG A 48 23.45 -23.24 -10.99
C ARG A 48 23.03 -23.28 -12.46
N PHE A 49 21.72 -23.26 -12.74
CA PHE A 49 21.21 -23.28 -14.11
C PHE A 49 21.61 -22.03 -14.91
N VAL A 50 21.38 -20.84 -14.34
CA VAL A 50 21.78 -19.55 -14.96
C VAL A 50 23.30 -19.44 -15.13
N GLN A 51 24.09 -20.09 -14.26
CA GLN A 51 25.55 -20.17 -14.39
C GLN A 51 26.03 -21.26 -15.36
N GLY A 52 25.15 -22.03 -15.99
CA GLY A 52 25.50 -23.15 -16.88
C GLY A 52 26.15 -24.35 -16.15
N LYS A 53 25.89 -24.50 -14.84
CA LYS A 53 26.47 -25.52 -13.95
C LYS A 53 25.50 -26.66 -13.61
N SER A 54 24.26 -26.59 -14.05
CA SER A 54 23.27 -27.68 -14.01
C SER A 54 22.59 -27.79 -15.37
N SER A 55 22.02 -28.94 -15.67
CA SER A 55 21.31 -29.18 -16.92
C SER A 55 19.85 -28.69 -16.86
N VAL A 56 19.13 -28.77 -17.98
CA VAL A 56 17.70 -28.43 -18.06
C VAL A 56 16.88 -29.44 -17.25
N GLU A 57 17.28 -30.71 -17.28
CA GLU A 57 16.62 -31.81 -16.57
C GLU A 57 16.60 -31.58 -15.05
N GLU A 58 17.64 -31.00 -14.45
CA GLU A 58 17.62 -30.65 -13.01
C GLU A 58 16.60 -29.54 -12.68
N LEU A 59 16.33 -28.63 -13.63
CA LEU A 59 15.31 -27.58 -13.47
C LEU A 59 13.90 -28.15 -13.69
N ASP A 60 13.73 -29.04 -14.66
CA ASP A 60 12.49 -29.76 -14.91
C ASP A 60 12.13 -30.70 -13.74
N GLU A 61 13.11 -31.39 -13.14
CA GLU A 61 12.90 -32.18 -11.92
C GLU A 61 12.41 -31.34 -10.74
N LEU A 62 12.94 -30.12 -10.58
CA LEU A 62 12.44 -29.18 -9.58
C LEU A 62 11.00 -28.75 -9.89
N GLY A 63 10.71 -28.37 -11.15
CA GLY A 63 9.36 -28.00 -11.60
C GLY A 63 8.33 -29.12 -11.39
N ASN A 64 8.71 -30.37 -11.69
CA ASN A 64 7.86 -31.56 -11.49
C ASN A 64 7.59 -31.88 -10.01
N ARG A 65 8.44 -31.41 -9.08
CA ARG A 65 8.22 -31.54 -7.64
C ARG A 65 7.35 -30.42 -7.05
N MET A 66 7.21 -29.28 -7.75
CA MET A 66 6.43 -28.14 -7.26
C MET A 66 4.93 -28.46 -7.26
N THR A 67 4.28 -28.26 -6.13
CA THR A 67 2.83 -28.40 -5.99
C THR A 67 2.17 -27.05 -6.16
N ILE A 68 1.69 -26.75 -7.37
CA ILE A 68 1.04 -25.47 -7.67
C ILE A 68 -0.47 -25.58 -7.45
N ARG A 69 -0.99 -24.79 -6.51
CA ARG A 69 -2.44 -24.61 -6.28
C ARG A 69 -3.02 -23.73 -7.39
N ASN A 70 -4.22 -24.05 -7.85
CA ASN A 70 -4.99 -23.16 -8.74
C ASN A 70 -5.87 -22.14 -7.97
N TYR A 71 -6.16 -22.40 -6.69
CA TYR A 71 -6.86 -21.47 -5.80
C TYR A 71 -6.32 -21.53 -4.36
N ILE A 72 -6.48 -20.42 -3.64
CA ILE A 72 -6.28 -20.37 -2.18
C ILE A 72 -7.65 -20.21 -1.48
N PRO A 73 -7.98 -20.99 -0.43
CA PRO A 73 -9.21 -20.83 0.35
C PRO A 73 -9.35 -19.43 0.96
N ILE A 74 -10.58 -18.92 1.09
CA ILE A 74 -10.81 -17.51 1.48
C ILE A 74 -10.23 -17.13 2.86
N LEU A 75 -10.19 -18.07 3.82
CA LEU A 75 -9.58 -17.85 5.13
C LEU A 75 -8.05 -17.77 5.06
N ASP A 76 -7.43 -18.51 4.14
CA ASP A 76 -5.98 -18.46 3.92
C ASP A 76 -5.59 -17.22 3.11
N LYS A 77 -6.43 -16.79 2.17
CA LYS A 77 -6.32 -15.47 1.53
C LYS A 77 -6.34 -14.36 2.57
N MET A 78 -7.31 -14.37 3.49
CA MET A 78 -7.39 -13.39 4.57
C MET A 78 -6.11 -13.36 5.42
N ARG A 79 -5.54 -14.52 5.76
CA ARG A 79 -4.26 -14.62 6.50
C ARG A 79 -3.10 -14.01 5.71
N LEU A 80 -2.97 -14.32 4.41
CA LEU A 80 -1.95 -13.76 3.53
C LEU A 80 -2.09 -12.24 3.39
N ILE A 81 -3.30 -11.74 3.14
CA ILE A 81 -3.61 -10.30 3.04
C ILE A 81 -3.22 -9.60 4.35
N MET A 82 -3.61 -10.13 5.50
CA MET A 82 -3.23 -9.57 6.81
C MET A 82 -1.72 -9.55 7.03
N ALA A 83 -1.00 -10.62 6.66
CA ALA A 83 0.45 -10.70 6.80
C ALA A 83 1.18 -9.67 5.91
N ILE A 84 0.76 -9.54 4.64
CA ILE A 84 1.31 -8.56 3.70
C ILE A 84 1.06 -7.12 4.17
N ILE A 85 -0.16 -6.79 4.57
CA ILE A 85 -0.50 -5.44 5.07
C ILE A 85 0.26 -5.13 6.36
N PHE A 86 0.41 -6.10 7.26
CA PHE A 86 1.18 -5.91 8.48
C PHE A 86 2.64 -5.57 8.17
N LYS A 87 3.28 -6.29 7.24
CA LYS A 87 4.65 -5.99 6.77
C LYS A 87 4.72 -4.57 6.17
N PHE A 88 3.84 -4.24 5.25
CA PHE A 88 3.81 -2.94 4.56
C PHE A 88 3.59 -1.74 5.52
N ASN A 89 2.82 -1.95 6.59
CA ASN A 89 2.60 -0.93 7.62
C ASN A 89 3.75 -0.86 8.64
N ALA A 90 4.51 -1.94 8.83
CA ALA A 90 5.69 -1.98 9.69
C ALA A 90 6.98 -1.50 8.98
N GLU A 91 7.00 -1.42 7.65
CA GLU A 91 8.13 -0.91 6.87
C GLU A 91 8.31 0.61 7.02
N ASP A 92 9.28 1.02 7.83
CA ASP A 92 9.72 2.42 7.91
C ASP A 92 10.66 2.73 6.74
N VAL A 93 10.09 3.33 5.69
CA VAL A 93 10.75 3.57 4.39
C VAL A 93 10.33 4.94 3.88
N GLU A 94 11.29 5.86 3.73
CA GLU A 94 11.06 7.27 3.39
C GLU A 94 10.54 7.50 1.96
N MET A 95 10.87 6.62 1.01
CA MET A 95 10.46 6.73 -0.39
C MET A 95 9.32 5.77 -0.73
N HIS A 96 8.21 6.31 -1.25
CA HIS A 96 7.03 5.53 -1.62
C HIS A 96 7.30 4.51 -2.73
N GLU A 97 8.22 4.80 -3.64
CA GLU A 97 8.65 3.92 -4.73
C GLU A 97 9.29 2.63 -4.19
N ILE A 98 10.11 2.75 -3.14
CA ILE A 98 10.75 1.59 -2.49
C ILE A 98 9.69 0.73 -1.80
N ARG A 99 8.67 1.32 -1.18
CA ARG A 99 7.52 0.59 -0.61
C ARG A 99 6.75 -0.22 -1.67
N VAL A 100 6.57 0.31 -2.88
CA VAL A 100 5.93 -0.41 -3.99
C VAL A 100 6.79 -1.59 -4.46
N ILE A 101 8.11 -1.41 -4.56
CA ILE A 101 9.04 -2.48 -4.96
C ILE A 101 9.15 -3.56 -3.87
N ASN A 102 9.14 -3.19 -2.58
CA ASN A 102 9.01 -4.13 -1.47
C ASN A 102 7.71 -4.94 -1.55
N MET A 103 6.57 -4.28 -1.80
CA MET A 103 5.28 -4.97 -1.96
C MET A 103 5.33 -6.02 -3.08
N GLU A 104 5.83 -5.69 -4.27
CA GLU A 104 5.98 -6.65 -5.38
C GLU A 104 6.88 -7.83 -4.99
N ARG A 105 7.99 -7.58 -4.29
CA ARG A 105 8.87 -8.62 -3.77
C ARG A 105 8.15 -9.55 -2.79
N GLU A 106 7.39 -9.00 -1.83
CA GLU A 106 6.65 -9.78 -0.84
C GLU A 106 5.47 -10.55 -1.48
N LEU A 107 4.78 -9.99 -2.48
CA LEU A 107 3.76 -10.68 -3.28
C LEU A 107 4.37 -11.91 -3.98
N PHE A 108 5.54 -11.76 -4.60
CA PHE A 108 6.23 -12.89 -5.23
C PHE A 108 6.60 -13.98 -4.21
N PHE A 109 7.25 -13.64 -3.09
CA PHE A 109 7.68 -14.65 -2.12
C PHE A 109 6.50 -15.26 -1.33
N ASP A 110 5.66 -14.47 -0.66
CA ASP A 110 4.61 -15.01 0.21
C ASP A 110 3.39 -15.51 -0.58
N VAL A 111 2.97 -14.80 -1.62
CA VAL A 111 1.72 -15.15 -2.33
C VAL A 111 2.01 -16.12 -3.48
N LEU A 112 2.97 -15.84 -4.36
CA LEU A 112 3.22 -16.71 -5.52
C LEU A 112 4.02 -17.98 -5.16
N LEU A 113 5.18 -17.84 -4.51
CA LEU A 113 6.00 -19.01 -4.13
C LEU A 113 5.42 -19.75 -2.90
N GLY A 114 5.18 -19.05 -1.79
CA GLY A 114 4.66 -19.65 -0.56
C GLY A 114 3.18 -20.05 -0.65
N GLY A 115 2.34 -19.13 -1.12
CA GLY A 115 0.91 -19.35 -1.31
C GLY A 115 0.63 -20.36 -2.43
N TYR A 116 0.94 -20.03 -3.68
CA TYR A 116 0.54 -20.88 -4.81
C TYR A 116 1.44 -22.09 -5.03
N ALA A 117 2.76 -21.96 -5.02
CA ALA A 117 3.69 -23.06 -5.29
C ALA A 117 4.12 -23.90 -4.07
N MET A 118 3.60 -23.58 -2.88
CA MET A 118 3.86 -24.30 -1.61
C MET A 118 5.34 -24.34 -1.21
N ILE A 119 6.18 -23.41 -1.66
CA ILE A 119 7.60 -23.33 -1.27
C ILE A 119 7.72 -22.78 0.16
N ASP A 120 8.62 -23.36 0.96
CA ASP A 120 9.00 -22.81 2.25
C ASP A 120 9.88 -21.55 2.05
N VAL A 121 9.24 -20.39 2.22
CA VAL A 121 9.82 -19.03 2.08
C VAL A 121 10.03 -18.34 3.43
N ASN A 122 10.15 -19.10 4.53
CA ASN A 122 10.32 -18.53 5.87
C ASN A 122 11.73 -18.00 6.15
N ASP A 123 12.72 -18.29 5.29
CA ASP A 123 14.09 -17.80 5.41
C ASP A 123 14.20 -16.34 4.91
N PRO A 124 14.40 -15.34 5.80
CA PRO A 124 14.45 -13.93 5.40
C PRO A 124 15.72 -13.57 4.64
N ASP A 125 16.84 -14.24 4.90
CA ASP A 125 18.15 -13.93 4.30
C ASP A 125 18.18 -14.28 2.81
N LEU A 126 17.26 -15.14 2.36
CA LEU A 126 17.06 -15.52 0.97
C LEU A 126 15.97 -14.69 0.25
N ARG A 127 15.22 -13.83 0.94
CA ARG A 127 14.15 -12.99 0.34
C ARG A 127 14.68 -11.65 -0.17
N THR A 128 15.82 -11.70 -0.84
CA THR A 128 16.52 -10.52 -1.35
C THR A 128 16.00 -10.11 -2.73
N TYR A 129 16.34 -8.89 -3.17
CA TYR A 129 16.10 -8.46 -4.56
C TYR A 129 16.85 -9.34 -5.56
N GLN A 130 18.07 -9.79 -5.23
CA GLN A 130 18.85 -10.69 -6.07
C GLN A 130 18.17 -12.05 -6.25
N SER A 131 17.55 -12.58 -5.18
CA SER A 131 16.73 -13.79 -5.27
C SER A 131 15.45 -13.58 -6.06
N TYR A 132 14.79 -12.41 -5.93
CA TYR A 132 13.63 -12.05 -6.74
C TYR A 132 14.00 -12.00 -8.23
N ASP A 133 15.04 -11.25 -8.61
CA ASP A 133 15.50 -11.09 -9.99
C ASP A 133 15.95 -12.43 -10.62
N LEU A 134 16.47 -13.35 -9.81
CA LEU A 134 16.84 -14.70 -10.24
C LEU A 134 15.63 -15.60 -10.46
N LEU A 135 14.67 -15.60 -9.53
CA LEU A 135 13.58 -16.59 -9.49
C LEU A 135 12.33 -16.15 -10.26
N TYR A 136 12.04 -14.85 -10.31
CA TYR A 136 10.84 -14.33 -10.97
C TYR A 136 10.82 -14.69 -12.48
N PRO A 137 11.90 -14.47 -13.28
CA PRO A 137 11.90 -14.85 -14.68
C PRO A 137 11.80 -16.36 -14.91
N ALA A 138 12.32 -17.16 -13.97
CA ALA A 138 12.33 -18.62 -14.05
C ALA A 138 10.96 -19.23 -13.76
N PHE A 139 10.25 -18.75 -12.72
CA PHE A 139 9.06 -19.43 -12.21
C PHE A 139 7.75 -18.64 -12.28
N ALA A 140 7.76 -17.31 -12.35
CA ALA A 140 6.52 -16.54 -12.24
C ALA A 140 5.51 -16.92 -13.34
N ASN A 141 5.98 -16.97 -14.59
CA ASN A 141 5.16 -17.38 -15.73
C ASN A 141 4.68 -18.84 -15.65
N PHE A 142 5.49 -19.74 -15.09
CA PHE A 142 5.12 -21.16 -14.92
C PHE A 142 4.02 -21.32 -13.87
N ILE A 143 4.17 -20.67 -12.70
CA ILE A 143 3.17 -20.74 -11.61
C ILE A 143 1.86 -20.08 -12.04
N LEU A 144 1.95 -18.89 -12.65
CA LEU A 144 0.77 -18.12 -13.07
C LEU A 144 -0.09 -18.84 -14.13
N GLN A 145 0.46 -19.75 -14.93
CA GLN A 145 -0.34 -20.59 -15.86
C GLN A 145 -1.44 -21.38 -15.15
N TYR A 146 -1.26 -21.73 -13.88
CA TYR A 146 -2.23 -22.50 -13.10
C TYR A 146 -3.15 -21.65 -12.22
N CYS A 147 -2.69 -20.46 -11.79
CA CYS A 147 -3.32 -19.73 -10.69
C CYS A 147 -3.62 -18.24 -10.96
N LYS A 148 -3.28 -17.70 -12.14
CA LYS A 148 -3.39 -16.26 -12.44
C LYS A 148 -4.72 -15.63 -12.03
N ASP A 149 -5.84 -16.21 -12.45
CA ASP A 149 -7.18 -15.69 -12.16
C ASP A 149 -7.49 -15.58 -10.65
N ASP A 150 -6.83 -16.37 -9.80
CA ASP A 150 -7.00 -16.31 -8.35
C ASP A 150 -5.93 -15.43 -7.68
N TYR A 151 -4.72 -15.42 -8.24
CA TYR A 151 -3.62 -14.52 -7.85
C TYR A 151 -4.01 -13.06 -8.06
N ASP A 152 -4.50 -12.70 -9.25
CA ASP A 152 -4.95 -11.34 -9.60
C ASP A 152 -6.08 -10.87 -8.66
N LYS A 153 -6.92 -11.79 -8.17
CA LYS A 153 -7.94 -11.48 -7.14
C LYS A 153 -7.32 -11.20 -5.77
N ILE A 154 -6.28 -11.93 -5.36
CA ILE A 154 -5.57 -11.65 -4.09
C ILE A 154 -4.86 -10.30 -4.18
N VAL A 155 -4.12 -10.03 -5.26
CA VAL A 155 -3.45 -8.74 -5.47
C VAL A 155 -4.46 -7.60 -5.35
N LYS A 156 -5.59 -7.69 -6.07
CA LYS A 156 -6.67 -6.71 -5.94
C LYS A 156 -7.23 -6.60 -4.52
N MET A 157 -7.43 -7.70 -3.79
CA MET A 157 -7.89 -7.65 -2.40
C MET A 157 -6.89 -6.95 -1.47
N ILE A 158 -5.58 -7.04 -1.76
CA ILE A 158 -4.53 -6.32 -1.02
C ILE A 158 -4.60 -4.82 -1.35
N GLU A 159 -4.68 -4.46 -2.64
CA GLU A 159 -4.88 -3.07 -3.09
C GLU A 159 -6.13 -2.42 -2.48
N ASP A 160 -7.30 -3.08 -2.62
CA ASP A 160 -8.58 -2.64 -2.06
C ASP A 160 -8.47 -2.46 -0.53
N SER A 161 -7.76 -3.37 0.17
CA SER A 161 -7.55 -3.26 1.62
C SER A 161 -6.65 -2.10 2.01
N LEU A 162 -5.51 -1.90 1.33
CA LEU A 162 -4.61 -0.77 1.56
C LEU A 162 -5.31 0.57 1.30
N ASN A 163 -6.13 0.65 0.26
CA ASN A 163 -6.99 1.81 0.00
C ASN A 163 -8.00 2.04 1.14
N ILE A 164 -8.63 1.00 1.68
CA ILE A 164 -9.52 1.11 2.84
C ILE A 164 -8.79 1.59 4.10
N TYR A 165 -7.53 1.18 4.33
CA TYR A 165 -6.72 1.72 5.43
C TYR A 165 -6.42 3.22 5.22
N ALA A 166 -5.92 3.61 4.05
CA ALA A 166 -5.65 5.02 3.74
C ALA A 166 -6.91 5.91 3.83
N MET A 167 -8.08 5.40 3.41
CA MET A 167 -9.36 6.11 3.57
C MET A 167 -9.78 6.26 5.04
N LYS A 168 -9.52 5.27 5.90
CA LYS A 168 -9.78 5.38 7.35
C LYS A 168 -8.86 6.38 8.02
N ASP A 169 -7.58 6.41 7.64
CA ASP A 169 -6.63 7.37 8.17
C ASP A 169 -7.03 8.80 7.77
N LEU A 170 -7.43 9.00 6.51
CA LEU A 170 -7.97 10.27 5.99
C LEU A 170 -9.27 10.70 6.69
N ASP A 171 -10.22 9.78 6.90
CA ASP A 171 -11.45 10.02 7.66
C ASP A 171 -11.13 10.37 9.12
N SER A 172 -10.14 9.70 9.74
CA SER A 172 -9.68 10.04 11.08
C SER A 172 -9.07 11.44 11.15
N LEU A 173 -8.33 11.87 10.12
CA LEU A 173 -7.82 13.24 10.03
C LEU A 173 -8.98 14.23 9.91
N PHE A 174 -9.94 14.02 9.00
CA PHE A 174 -11.08 14.93 8.84
C PHE A 174 -12.00 15.00 10.07
N ASN A 175 -12.13 13.91 10.83
CA ASN A 175 -12.90 13.90 12.09
C ASN A 175 -12.14 14.55 13.26
N ASN A 176 -10.80 14.57 13.24
CA ASN A 176 -9.97 15.20 14.27
C ASN A 176 -9.53 16.65 13.92
N VAL A 177 -9.79 17.13 12.71
CA VAL A 177 -9.59 18.54 12.34
C VAL A 177 -10.64 19.39 13.08
N ASP A 178 -10.18 20.21 14.04
CA ASP A 178 -11.03 21.29 14.56
C ASP A 178 -11.20 22.36 13.48
N TYR A 179 -12.30 22.27 12.74
CA TYR A 179 -12.69 23.23 11.70
C TYR A 179 -12.82 24.66 12.22
N LYS A 180 -12.95 24.91 13.54
CA LYS A 180 -12.84 26.26 14.11
C LYS A 180 -11.39 26.72 14.15
N THR A 181 -10.47 25.92 14.68
CA THR A 181 -9.03 26.24 14.70
C THR A 181 -8.48 26.41 13.29
N LEU A 182 -8.89 25.56 12.34
CA LEU A 182 -8.52 25.70 10.92
C LEU A 182 -9.06 27.01 10.32
N LYS A 183 -10.29 27.40 10.65
CA LYS A 183 -10.91 28.66 10.20
C LYS A 183 -10.29 29.90 10.86
N GLU A 184 -9.83 29.79 12.09
CA GLU A 184 -9.11 30.85 12.81
C GLU A 184 -7.69 31.00 12.27
N SER A 185 -6.97 29.90 12.02
CA SER A 185 -5.67 29.92 11.33
C SER A 185 -5.79 30.48 9.91
N ALA A 186 -6.80 30.07 9.14
CA ALA A 186 -7.06 30.62 7.81
C ALA A 186 -7.32 32.14 7.85
N LYS A 187 -8.09 32.63 8.82
CA LYS A 187 -8.26 34.07 9.05
C LYS A 187 -6.96 34.78 9.43
N GLN A 188 -6.17 34.20 10.33
CA GLN A 188 -4.88 34.77 10.72
C GLN A 188 -3.92 34.82 9.52
N HIS A 189 -3.91 33.81 8.65
CA HIS A 189 -3.14 33.83 7.40
C HIS A 189 -3.67 34.88 6.41
N GLU A 190 -4.99 35.05 6.29
CA GLU A 190 -5.60 36.11 5.45
C GLU A 190 -5.26 37.52 5.97
N GLU A 191 -5.26 37.71 7.28
CA GLU A 191 -4.82 38.96 7.93
C GLU A 191 -3.30 39.19 7.76
N LEU A 192 -2.49 38.13 7.84
CA LEU A 192 -1.04 38.18 7.59
C LEU A 192 -0.75 38.57 6.13
N LEU A 193 -1.44 37.96 5.16
CA LEU A 193 -1.34 38.30 3.73
C LEU A 193 -1.72 39.76 3.48
N LYS A 194 -2.86 40.22 4.01
CA LYS A 194 -3.26 41.64 3.95
C LYS A 194 -2.27 42.58 4.64
N SER A 195 -1.52 42.11 5.64
CA SER A 195 -0.44 42.88 6.27
C SER A 195 0.78 42.98 5.37
N PHE A 196 1.14 41.92 4.64
CA PHE A 196 2.21 41.93 3.63
C PHE A 196 1.87 42.87 2.46
N GLU A 197 0.66 42.75 1.89
CA GLU A 197 0.16 43.62 0.80
C GLU A 197 0.25 45.12 1.15
N LYS A 198 -0.17 45.48 2.37
CA LYS A 198 -0.13 46.86 2.87
C LYS A 198 1.29 47.34 3.16
N ASN A 199 2.21 46.43 3.48
CA ASN A 199 3.54 46.78 3.99
C ASN A 199 4.63 46.42 2.96
N LYS A 200 4.61 47.13 1.82
CA LYS A 200 5.55 46.96 0.69
C LYS A 200 7.03 46.90 1.08
N LYS A 201 7.42 47.54 2.19
CA LYS A 201 8.77 47.48 2.73
C LYS A 201 9.10 46.09 3.29
N LEU A 202 8.19 45.50 4.06
CA LEU A 202 8.34 44.16 4.65
C LEU A 202 8.46 43.08 3.56
N VAL A 203 7.68 43.19 2.48
CA VAL A 203 7.78 42.30 1.30
C VAL A 203 9.13 42.47 0.57
N ALA A 204 9.63 43.70 0.44
CA ALA A 204 10.93 43.96 -0.17
C ALA A 204 12.11 43.47 0.70
N ASP A 205 11.99 43.56 2.02
CA ASP A 205 13.01 43.08 2.95
C ASP A 205 13.00 41.54 3.06
N LEU A 206 11.81 40.90 3.05
CA LEU A 206 11.66 39.44 2.89
C LEU A 206 12.25 38.94 1.57
N ARG A 207 12.00 39.65 0.46
CA ARG A 207 12.57 39.31 -0.85
C ARG A 207 14.10 39.31 -0.81
N LYS A 208 14.73 40.31 -0.20
CA LYS A 208 16.19 40.37 -0.05
C LYS A 208 16.78 39.25 0.80
N ILE A 209 16.09 38.86 1.88
CA ILE A 209 16.52 37.74 2.74
C ILE A 209 16.44 36.43 1.94
N TYR A 210 15.34 36.22 1.19
CA TYR A 210 15.13 35.01 0.40
C TYR A 210 16.08 34.90 -0.80
N GLU A 211 16.34 36.01 -1.49
CA GLU A 211 17.35 36.12 -2.56
C GLU A 211 18.79 35.90 -2.05
N ALA A 212 19.06 36.15 -0.76
CA ALA A 212 20.37 35.91 -0.14
C ALA A 212 20.58 34.45 0.30
N GLU A 213 19.52 33.72 0.64
CA GLU A 213 19.60 32.31 1.05
C GLU A 213 19.38 31.31 -0.09
N ASN A 214 18.56 31.63 -1.09
CA ASN A 214 18.26 30.72 -2.22
C ASN A 214 18.07 31.49 -3.56
N PRO A 215 19.09 31.57 -4.43
CA PRO A 215 19.02 32.34 -5.68
C PRO A 215 17.98 31.81 -6.69
N ASP A 216 17.55 30.55 -6.58
CA ASP A 216 16.53 29.93 -7.45
C ASP A 216 15.08 30.02 -6.90
N GLY A 217 14.90 30.52 -5.67
CA GLY A 217 13.61 30.56 -4.97
C GLY A 217 12.64 31.67 -5.40
N VAL A 218 13.06 32.57 -6.29
CA VAL A 218 12.41 33.86 -6.59
C VAL A 218 10.96 33.73 -7.10
N LYS A 219 10.60 32.59 -7.72
CA LYS A 219 9.31 32.36 -8.38
C LYS A 219 8.08 32.53 -7.48
N VAL A 220 8.16 32.17 -6.20
CA VAL A 220 7.02 32.28 -5.26
C VAL A 220 6.74 33.74 -4.90
N LEU A 221 7.80 34.53 -4.70
CA LEU A 221 7.72 35.96 -4.40
C LEU A 221 7.30 36.78 -5.62
N ASP A 222 7.77 36.42 -6.82
CA ASP A 222 7.32 37.06 -8.06
C ASP A 222 5.83 36.78 -8.32
N ALA A 223 5.32 35.55 -8.09
CA ALA A 223 3.89 35.25 -8.21
C ALA A 223 3.02 36.10 -7.26
N VAL A 224 3.45 36.28 -6.01
CA VAL A 224 2.78 37.19 -5.05
C VAL A 224 2.85 38.65 -5.54
N SER A 225 4.00 39.09 -6.05
CA SER A 225 4.18 40.46 -6.56
C SER A 225 3.33 40.73 -7.81
N GLU A 226 3.25 39.79 -8.75
CA GLU A 226 2.40 39.85 -9.93
C GLU A 226 0.92 39.90 -9.55
N THR A 227 0.49 39.10 -8.57
CA THR A 227 -0.91 39.10 -8.10
C THR A 227 -1.30 40.47 -7.52
N ILE A 228 -0.46 41.02 -6.64
CA ILE A 228 -0.65 42.37 -6.06
C ILE A 228 -0.65 43.46 -7.15
N GLN A 229 0.24 43.35 -8.15
CA GLN A 229 0.27 44.28 -9.28
C GLN A 229 -0.95 44.16 -10.19
N ARG A 230 -1.48 42.94 -10.39
CA ARG A 230 -2.67 42.71 -11.21
C ARG A 230 -3.90 43.31 -10.55
N GLU A 231 -4.10 43.09 -9.25
CA GLU A 231 -5.22 43.66 -8.48
C GLU A 231 -5.12 45.19 -8.40
N ALA A 232 -3.94 45.75 -8.14
CA ALA A 232 -3.73 47.20 -8.15
C ALA A 232 -4.04 47.82 -9.54
N ASN A 233 -3.70 47.13 -10.63
CA ASN A 233 -4.02 47.56 -11.98
C ASN A 233 -5.51 47.39 -12.33
N GLU A 234 -6.20 46.39 -11.78
CA GLU A 234 -7.66 46.23 -11.95
C GLU A 234 -8.43 47.30 -11.16
N GLU A 235 -8.03 47.61 -9.92
CA GLU A 235 -8.57 48.75 -9.18
C GLU A 235 -8.34 50.08 -9.93
N ALA A 236 -7.14 50.28 -10.48
CA ALA A 236 -6.83 51.47 -11.27
C ALA A 236 -7.71 51.56 -12.53
N LYS A 237 -7.91 50.44 -13.26
CA LYS A 237 -8.82 50.37 -14.41
C LYS A 237 -10.28 50.65 -14.02
N GLN A 238 -10.76 50.15 -12.88
CA GLN A 238 -12.10 50.45 -12.37
C GLN A 238 -12.26 51.93 -11.99
N LYS A 239 -11.26 52.54 -11.33
CA LYS A 239 -11.25 53.98 -11.01
C LYS A 239 -11.23 54.85 -12.28
N ILE A 240 -10.48 54.46 -13.32
CA ILE A 240 -10.45 55.15 -14.62
C ILE A 240 -11.78 54.99 -15.37
N SER A 241 -12.39 53.79 -15.34
CA SER A 241 -13.73 53.52 -15.91
C SER A 241 -14.79 54.48 -15.32
N ASN A 242 -14.87 54.55 -13.99
CA ASN A 242 -15.84 55.38 -13.28
C ASN A 242 -15.60 56.89 -13.51
N THR A 243 -14.34 57.31 -13.71
CA THR A 243 -13.98 58.70 -14.05
C THR A 243 -14.33 59.05 -15.52
N THR A 244 -14.31 58.06 -16.41
CA THR A 244 -14.65 58.26 -17.84
C THR A 244 -16.18 58.33 -18.03
N ALA A 245 -16.94 57.53 -17.28
CA ALA A 245 -18.40 57.61 -17.24
C ALA A 245 -18.91 58.98 -16.78
N THR A 246 -18.29 59.57 -15.74
CA THR A 246 -18.66 60.91 -15.23
C THR A 246 -18.26 62.06 -16.17
N LYS A 247 -17.21 61.93 -16.98
CA LYS A 247 -16.90 62.94 -18.02
C LYS A 247 -17.91 62.94 -19.18
N LYS A 248 -18.38 61.76 -19.63
CA LYS A 248 -19.41 61.69 -20.70
C LYS A 248 -20.77 62.29 -20.27
N SER A 249 -21.14 62.25 -18.99
CA SER A 249 -22.39 62.84 -18.52
C SER A 249 -22.38 64.38 -18.48
N LYS A 250 -21.22 65.01 -18.25
CA LYS A 250 -21.09 66.48 -18.23
C LYS A 250 -20.98 67.16 -19.60
N SER A 251 -20.60 66.45 -20.66
CA SER A 251 -20.47 67.02 -22.02
C SER A 251 -21.78 67.10 -22.81
N LYS A 252 -22.91 66.67 -22.24
CA LYS A 252 -24.25 66.68 -22.88
C LYS A 252 -25.22 67.73 -22.30
N LYS A 253 -24.69 68.66 -21.50
CA LYS A 253 -25.37 69.88 -21.03
C LYS A 253 -24.46 71.09 -21.24
N ASN A 254 -24.51 71.63 -22.46
CA ASN A 254 -24.33 73.02 -22.84
C ASN A 254 -25.01 73.19 -24.21
#